data_AF-A0A6I3DGA3-F1
#
_entry.id   AF-A0A6I3DGA3-F1
#
_cell.length_a   1.000
_cell.length_b   1.000
_cell.length_c   1.000
_cell.angle_alpha   90.00
_cell.angle_beta   90.00
_cell.angle_gamma   90.00
#
_symmetry.space_group_name_H-M   'P 1'
#
loop_
_entity.id
_entity.type
_entity.pdbx_description
1 polymer ?
#
loop_
_entity_poly.entity_id
_entity_poly.type
_entity_poly.pdbx_seq_one_letter_code
_entity_poly.pdbx_strand_id
1 'polypeptide(L)'
;MCGIIAVLRRPSDRPIPGLTGLEADLGLARGHLESARALLESPGGALEASAEVRLAAAHIGAVDQSLRGVPGALALLVDPIAAASLESMASSLRKNIEALEAILDAGFVDADHLEELNEALVEVKDAQWAVSNDRIKTARSIAGLLNGLDPATNHGAVAAMHSVQVALSAIDRLEVRGRDSAGLQLFVTNPALDLTAPDVLSLVAQRADDRLYRGGAVSIVDGALVFVYKAAAEIGELGDNVAALRGSISEDALLHLAIMGNSAQIAVLGHTRWASVGIISEANAHPLNSIEAAGAGLSVAGPYVAAALNGDVDNFRELIEQNSLSIPSEITTDAKVIPALVSRAISASETSLSSDSDLSGSLVAAFAKTVATFEGSMAIAAHSGADPNQLLLALRGSGQALYIGLADDSYVVASEPYGVVEEASQYVRLD
;
A
#
# COMPACT_ATOMS: atom_id res chain seq x y z
N MET A 1 10.48 7.40 11.34
CA MET A 1 9.03 7.49 11.25
C MET A 1 8.50 6.08 11.22
N CYS A 2 7.31 5.90 11.76
CA CYS A 2 6.55 4.66 11.68
C CYS A 2 5.16 5.08 11.21
N GLY A 3 4.36 4.18 10.66
CA GLY A 3 3.20 4.66 9.95
C GLY A 3 2.20 3.62 9.51
N ILE A 4 0.97 4.10 9.38
CA ILE A 4 -0.18 3.40 8.82
C ILE A 4 -0.06 3.41 7.31
N ILE A 5 -0.39 2.29 6.68
CA ILE A 5 -0.60 2.17 5.23
C ILE A 5 -1.92 1.43 5.00
N ALA A 6 -2.76 1.88 4.08
CA ALA A 6 -3.89 1.08 3.61
C ALA A 6 -4.08 1.23 2.10
N VAL A 7 -4.48 0.16 1.44
CA VAL A 7 -4.78 0.17 0.00
C VAL A 7 -6.15 -0.44 -0.22
N LEU A 8 -7.05 0.34 -0.78
CA LEU A 8 -8.38 -0.11 -1.20
C LEU A 8 -8.50 0.12 -2.70
N ARG A 9 -8.76 -0.96 -3.45
CA ARG A 9 -8.73 -0.96 -4.91
C ARG A 9 -10.04 -1.50 -5.47
N ARG A 10 -10.53 -0.87 -6.54
CA ARG A 10 -11.59 -1.41 -7.38
C ARG A 10 -11.01 -2.02 -8.67
N PRO A 11 -11.75 -2.88 -9.39
CA PRO A 11 -11.37 -3.30 -10.73
C PRO A 11 -11.21 -2.10 -11.68
N SER A 12 -10.15 -2.12 -12.49
CA SER A 12 -9.92 -1.11 -13.52
C SER A 12 -10.77 -1.37 -14.75
N ASP A 13 -11.31 -0.30 -15.36
CA ASP A 13 -11.99 -0.32 -16.65
C ASP A 13 -11.07 0.11 -17.81
N ARG A 14 -9.85 0.57 -17.50
CA ARG A 14 -8.88 1.03 -18.49
C ARG A 14 -8.27 -0.15 -19.24
N PRO A 15 -8.15 -0.08 -20.58
CA PRO A 15 -7.55 -1.15 -21.35
C PRO A 15 -6.07 -1.33 -21.02
N ILE A 16 -5.58 -2.57 -21.16
CA ILE A 16 -4.15 -2.89 -21.06
C ILE A 16 -3.42 -2.17 -22.21
N PRO A 17 -2.45 -1.28 -21.93
CA PRO A 17 -1.72 -0.57 -22.97
C PRO A 17 -0.82 -1.51 -23.78
N GLY A 18 -0.66 -1.22 -25.08
CA GLY A 18 0.32 -1.91 -25.92
C GLY A 18 1.72 -1.32 -25.76
N LEU A 19 2.72 -2.15 -25.47
CA LEU A 19 4.07 -1.67 -25.17
C LEU A 19 4.82 -1.08 -26.38
N THR A 20 4.53 -1.53 -27.60
CA THR A 20 5.18 -1.00 -28.84
C THR A 20 4.94 0.49 -29.04
N GLY A 21 3.75 0.99 -28.70
CA GLY A 21 3.47 2.44 -28.76
C GLY A 21 4.32 3.22 -27.74
N LEU A 22 4.46 2.66 -26.54
CA LEU A 22 5.24 3.27 -25.46
C LEU A 22 6.75 3.26 -25.76
N GLU A 23 7.25 2.22 -26.42
CA GLU A 23 8.64 2.18 -26.93
C GLU A 23 8.87 3.31 -27.94
N ALA A 24 7.91 3.58 -28.84
CA ALA A 24 8.02 4.68 -29.79
C ALA A 24 8.10 6.04 -29.07
N ASP A 25 7.29 6.26 -28.02
CA ASP A 25 7.36 7.47 -27.20
C ASP A 25 8.70 7.64 -26.49
N LEU A 26 9.26 6.57 -25.89
CA LEU A 26 10.61 6.63 -25.32
C LEU A 26 11.69 6.89 -26.38
N GLY A 27 11.48 6.40 -27.61
CA GLY A 27 12.34 6.68 -28.75
C GLY A 27 12.33 8.16 -29.16
N LEU A 28 11.15 8.79 -29.18
CA LEU A 28 10.99 10.23 -29.41
C LEU A 28 11.65 11.04 -28.29
N ALA A 29 11.42 10.66 -27.03
CA ALA A 29 12.05 11.31 -25.88
C ALA A 29 13.59 11.29 -25.98
N ARG A 30 14.18 10.17 -26.42
CA ARG A 30 15.63 10.10 -26.63
C ARG A 30 16.09 11.07 -27.71
N GLY A 31 15.38 11.16 -28.83
CA GLY A 31 15.69 12.09 -29.90
C GLY A 31 15.68 13.55 -29.43
N HIS A 32 14.70 13.91 -28.60
CA HIS A 32 14.64 15.24 -27.97
C HIS A 32 15.81 15.50 -27.02
N LEU A 33 16.21 14.54 -26.18
CA LEU A 33 17.38 14.69 -25.31
C LEU A 33 18.69 14.82 -26.09
N GLU A 34 18.84 14.07 -27.19
CA GLU A 34 20.00 14.19 -28.09
C GLU A 34 20.04 15.56 -28.79
N SER A 35 18.88 16.06 -29.21
CA SER A 35 18.70 17.41 -29.79
C SER A 35 19.08 18.50 -28.77
N ALA A 36 18.55 18.42 -27.55
CA ALA A 36 18.88 19.32 -26.46
C ALA A 36 20.39 19.38 -26.19
N ARG A 37 21.05 18.21 -26.16
CA ARG A 37 22.50 18.13 -25.96
C ARG A 37 23.27 18.86 -27.06
N ALA A 38 22.90 18.64 -28.33
CA ALA A 38 23.55 19.30 -29.46
C ALA A 38 23.32 20.83 -29.45
N LEU A 39 22.15 21.29 -29.01
CA LEU A 39 21.84 22.72 -28.86
C LEU A 39 22.70 23.39 -27.79
N LEU A 40 22.98 22.70 -26.68
CA LEU A 40 23.84 23.21 -25.60
C LEU A 40 25.32 23.31 -25.99
N GLU A 41 25.76 22.67 -27.09
CA GLU A 41 27.11 22.85 -27.64
C GLU A 41 27.26 24.18 -28.40
N SER A 42 26.14 24.83 -28.75
CA SER A 42 26.11 26.08 -29.51
C SER A 42 25.79 27.30 -28.62
N PRO A 43 26.50 28.44 -28.77
CA PRO A 43 26.18 29.66 -28.03
C PRO A 43 24.73 30.11 -28.29
N GLY A 44 23.96 30.30 -27.22
CA GLY A 44 22.57 30.78 -27.28
C GLY A 44 21.50 29.70 -27.49
N GLY A 45 21.86 28.41 -27.52
CA GLY A 45 20.89 27.31 -27.71
C GLY A 45 20.17 26.83 -26.44
N ALA A 46 20.37 27.50 -25.30
CA ALA A 46 19.85 27.06 -24.00
C ALA A 46 18.32 27.08 -23.92
N LEU A 47 17.68 28.08 -24.52
CA LEU A 47 16.22 28.20 -24.56
C LEU A 47 15.58 27.07 -25.39
N GLU A 48 16.11 26.81 -26.59
CA GLU A 48 15.66 25.72 -27.44
C GLU A 48 15.95 24.35 -26.79
N ALA A 49 17.10 24.19 -26.12
CA ALA A 49 17.41 22.98 -25.37
C ALA A 49 16.40 22.72 -24.26
N SER A 50 15.98 23.76 -23.52
CA SER A 50 14.94 23.64 -22.50
C SER A 50 13.62 23.15 -23.09
N ALA A 51 13.20 23.70 -24.23
CA ALA A 51 11.99 23.24 -24.93
C ALA A 51 12.07 21.77 -25.36
N GLU A 52 13.21 21.33 -25.89
CA GLU A 52 13.46 19.92 -26.24
C GLU A 52 13.41 19.01 -25.00
N VAL A 53 14.01 19.42 -23.88
CA VAL A 53 13.93 18.65 -22.62
C VAL A 53 12.50 18.50 -22.12
N ARG A 54 11.67 19.56 -22.22
CA ARG A 54 10.24 19.49 -21.85
C ARG A 54 9.45 18.58 -22.78
N LEU A 55 9.75 18.55 -24.09
CA LEU A 55 9.15 17.58 -25.01
C LEU A 55 9.54 16.14 -24.64
N ALA A 56 10.80 15.91 -24.26
CA ALA A 56 11.21 14.61 -23.75
C ALA A 56 10.44 14.23 -22.47
N ALA A 57 10.30 15.16 -21.52
CA ALA A 57 9.53 14.96 -20.30
C ALA A 57 8.07 14.60 -20.60
N ALA A 58 7.44 15.28 -21.57
CA ALA A 58 6.07 15.00 -21.98
C ALA A 58 5.89 13.58 -22.56
N HIS A 59 6.81 13.12 -23.42
CA HIS A 59 6.77 11.76 -23.95
C HIS A 59 6.98 10.71 -22.86
N ILE A 60 7.93 10.91 -21.95
CA ILE A 60 8.16 9.99 -20.83
C ILE A 60 6.96 9.98 -19.87
N GLY A 61 6.38 11.16 -19.61
CA GLY A 61 5.18 11.30 -18.78
C GLY A 61 3.96 10.60 -19.36
N ALA A 62 3.78 10.60 -20.68
CA ALA A 62 2.73 9.84 -21.36
C ALA A 62 2.91 8.31 -21.18
N VAL A 63 4.17 7.84 -21.16
CA VAL A 63 4.51 6.45 -20.86
C VAL A 63 4.20 6.11 -19.40
N ASP A 64 4.60 6.95 -18.44
CA ASP A 64 4.22 6.78 -17.02
C ASP A 64 2.70 6.68 -16.88
N GLN A 65 1.95 7.65 -17.40
CA GLN A 65 0.49 7.69 -17.31
C GLN A 65 -0.14 6.41 -17.90
N SER A 66 0.36 5.95 -19.03
CA SER A 66 -0.12 4.71 -19.66
C SER A 66 0.16 3.48 -18.80
N LEU A 67 1.25 3.45 -18.04
CA LEU A 67 1.67 2.33 -17.21
C LEU A 67 1.14 2.36 -15.76
N ARG A 68 0.36 3.38 -15.36
CA ARG A 68 -0.19 3.47 -13.99
C ARG A 68 -1.18 2.35 -13.65
N GLY A 69 -1.20 1.92 -12.40
CA GLY A 69 -2.21 0.97 -11.91
C GLY A 69 -2.13 -0.43 -12.53
N VAL A 70 -3.19 -1.23 -12.33
CA VAL A 70 -3.23 -2.65 -12.75
C VAL A 70 -3.02 -2.85 -14.26
N PRO A 71 -3.64 -2.07 -15.17
CA PRO A 71 -3.48 -2.30 -16.60
C PRO A 71 -2.02 -2.18 -17.07
N GLY A 72 -1.28 -1.21 -16.54
CA GLY A 72 0.15 -1.06 -16.86
C GLY A 72 1.01 -2.17 -16.27
N ALA A 73 0.74 -2.58 -15.03
CA ALA A 73 1.41 -3.75 -14.44
C ALA A 73 1.15 -5.02 -15.28
N LEU A 74 -0.08 -5.25 -15.72
CA LEU A 74 -0.43 -6.35 -16.62
C LEU A 74 0.32 -6.28 -17.95
N ALA A 75 0.38 -5.10 -18.59
CA ALA A 75 1.12 -4.94 -19.85
C ALA A 75 2.59 -5.36 -19.71
N LEU A 76 3.25 -4.95 -18.62
CA LEU A 76 4.65 -5.28 -18.35
C LEU A 76 4.86 -6.75 -17.96
N LEU A 77 3.89 -7.36 -17.28
CA LEU A 77 3.99 -8.74 -16.79
C LEU A 77 3.67 -9.79 -17.86
N VAL A 78 2.72 -9.48 -18.76
CA VAL A 78 2.27 -10.41 -19.81
C VAL A 78 3.27 -10.49 -20.97
N ASP A 79 3.99 -9.39 -21.26
CA ASP A 79 5.05 -9.37 -22.28
C ASP A 79 6.41 -8.99 -21.66
N PRO A 80 7.10 -9.96 -21.02
CA PRO A 80 8.39 -9.70 -20.36
C PRO A 80 9.50 -9.31 -21.33
N ILE A 81 9.38 -9.65 -22.62
CA ILE A 81 10.39 -9.30 -23.64
C ILE A 81 10.27 -7.80 -23.96
N ALA A 82 9.06 -7.33 -24.28
CA ALA A 82 8.83 -5.92 -24.52
C ALA A 82 9.05 -5.07 -23.24
N ALA A 83 8.72 -5.59 -22.07
CA ALA A 83 9.02 -4.91 -20.80
C ALA A 83 10.54 -4.72 -20.58
N ALA A 84 11.36 -5.73 -20.87
CA ALA A 84 12.82 -5.62 -20.78
C ALA A 84 13.40 -4.65 -21.83
N SER A 85 12.82 -4.59 -23.02
CA SER A 85 13.16 -3.60 -24.05
C SER A 85 12.86 -2.17 -23.54
N LEU A 86 11.65 -1.95 -23.02
CA LEU A 86 11.23 -0.67 -22.44
C LEU A 86 12.13 -0.23 -21.28
N GLU A 87 12.53 -1.17 -20.40
CA GLU A 87 13.48 -0.89 -19.31
C GLU A 87 14.86 -0.47 -19.83
N SER A 88 15.38 -1.15 -20.85
CA SER A 88 16.64 -0.79 -21.50
C SER A 88 16.58 0.63 -22.08
N MET A 89 15.46 0.98 -22.73
CA MET A 89 15.23 2.33 -23.24
C MET A 89 15.16 3.37 -22.11
N ALA A 90 14.42 3.10 -21.04
CA ALA A 90 14.33 3.98 -19.87
C ALA A 90 15.70 4.20 -19.20
N SER A 91 16.53 3.15 -19.11
CA SER A 91 17.92 3.25 -18.63
C SER A 91 18.80 4.09 -19.56
N SER A 92 18.61 3.97 -20.88
CA SER A 92 19.30 4.81 -21.86
C SER A 92 18.90 6.29 -21.74
N LEU A 93 17.64 6.59 -21.45
CA LEU A 93 17.18 7.97 -21.23
C LEU A 93 17.85 8.59 -20.01
N ARG A 94 17.94 7.85 -18.90
CA ARG A 94 18.66 8.28 -17.70
C ARG A 94 20.10 8.72 -18.00
N LYS A 95 20.83 7.93 -18.79
CA LYS A 95 22.21 8.28 -19.19
C LYS A 95 22.29 9.56 -20.02
N ASN A 96 21.29 9.83 -20.87
CA ASN A 96 21.23 11.08 -21.63
C ASN A 96 20.93 12.28 -20.72
N ILE A 97 20.04 12.10 -19.74
CA ILE A 97 19.74 13.13 -18.73
C ILE A 97 21.00 13.44 -17.89
N GLU A 98 21.69 12.42 -17.39
CA GLU A 98 22.94 12.58 -16.64
C GLU A 98 24.02 13.30 -17.46
N ALA A 99 24.05 13.09 -18.79
CA ALA A 99 24.96 13.80 -19.69
C ALA A 99 24.59 15.29 -19.86
N LEU A 100 23.30 15.63 -19.87
CA LEU A 100 22.85 17.03 -19.88
C LEU A 100 23.20 17.71 -18.56
N GLU A 101 22.94 17.07 -17.42
CA GLU A 101 23.31 17.60 -16.09
C GLU A 101 24.81 17.93 -16.02
N ALA A 102 25.66 17.06 -16.54
CA ALA A 102 27.11 17.29 -16.57
C ALA A 102 27.52 18.53 -17.40
N ILE A 103 26.74 18.91 -18.43
CA ILE A 103 26.99 20.13 -19.21
C ILE A 103 26.64 21.38 -18.40
N LEU A 104 25.53 21.34 -17.65
CA LEU A 104 25.12 22.45 -16.78
C LEU A 104 26.13 22.64 -15.64
N ASP A 105 26.57 21.56 -15.00
CA ASP A 105 27.56 21.59 -13.92
C ASP A 105 28.92 22.16 -14.37
N ALA A 106 29.25 22.03 -15.65
CA ALA A 106 30.47 22.59 -16.23
C ALA A 106 30.39 24.11 -16.49
N GLY A 107 29.22 24.73 -16.30
CA GLY A 107 29.04 26.19 -16.36
C GLY A 107 29.01 26.77 -17.77
N PHE A 108 28.60 25.99 -18.77
CA PHE A 108 28.52 26.43 -20.17
C PHE A 108 27.22 27.19 -20.53
N VAL A 109 26.28 27.28 -19.59
CA VAL A 109 24.96 27.93 -19.76
C VAL A 109 24.96 29.29 -19.06
N ASP A 110 24.38 30.29 -19.70
CA ASP A 110 24.22 31.63 -19.13
C ASP A 110 23.20 31.64 -17.98
N ALA A 111 23.35 32.61 -17.07
CA ALA A 111 22.52 32.70 -15.88
C ALA A 111 21.03 32.95 -16.19
N ASP A 112 20.74 33.57 -17.34
CA ASP A 112 19.39 33.98 -17.73
C ASP A 112 18.52 32.78 -18.18
N HIS A 113 19.13 31.69 -18.65
CA HIS A 113 18.41 30.48 -19.11
C HIS A 113 18.66 29.24 -18.24
N LEU A 114 19.57 29.34 -17.25
CA LEU A 114 19.92 28.23 -16.37
C LEU A 114 18.75 27.76 -15.49
N GLU A 115 17.92 28.68 -14.97
CA GLU A 115 16.78 28.33 -14.12
C GLU A 115 15.71 27.54 -14.89
N GLU A 116 15.37 28.00 -16.10
CA GLU A 116 14.38 27.36 -16.96
C GLU A 116 14.83 25.96 -17.42
N LEU A 117 16.10 25.80 -17.76
CA LEU A 117 16.66 24.50 -18.15
C LEU A 117 16.75 23.53 -16.95
N ASN A 118 17.07 24.03 -15.76
CA ASN A 118 17.05 23.22 -14.53
C ASN A 118 15.64 22.73 -14.20
N GLU A 119 14.62 23.58 -14.34
CA GLU A 119 13.23 23.18 -14.14
C GLU A 119 12.83 22.07 -15.13
N ALA A 120 13.15 22.23 -16.41
CA ALA A 120 12.92 21.19 -17.42
C ALA A 120 13.66 19.88 -17.11
N LEU A 121 14.89 19.96 -16.58
CA LEU A 121 15.66 18.79 -16.16
C LEU A 121 15.04 18.08 -14.95
N VAL A 122 14.47 18.82 -14.00
CA VAL A 122 13.73 18.23 -12.88
C VAL A 122 12.50 17.49 -13.41
N GLU A 123 11.72 18.10 -14.30
CA GLU A 123 10.54 17.46 -14.90
C GLU A 123 10.88 16.15 -15.63
N VAL A 124 11.93 16.14 -16.46
CA VAL A 124 12.31 14.92 -17.19
C VAL A 124 12.88 13.84 -16.26
N LYS A 125 13.57 14.23 -15.17
CA LYS A 125 14.08 13.29 -14.16
C LYS A 125 12.94 12.63 -13.39
N ASP A 126 11.93 13.40 -12.99
CA ASP A 126 10.76 12.89 -12.30
C ASP A 126 9.98 11.92 -13.19
N ALA A 127 9.76 12.27 -14.47
CA ALA A 127 9.11 11.37 -15.43
C ALA A 127 9.93 10.09 -15.66
N GLN A 128 11.24 10.19 -15.82
CA GLN A 128 12.13 9.03 -15.99
C GLN A 128 12.16 8.13 -14.75
N TRP A 129 12.16 8.74 -13.57
CA TRP A 129 12.07 8.04 -12.29
C TRP A 129 10.77 7.27 -12.19
N ALA A 130 9.64 7.90 -12.51
CA ALA A 130 8.32 7.29 -12.44
C ALA A 130 8.25 6.03 -13.31
N VAL A 131 8.65 6.11 -14.59
CA VAL A 131 8.68 4.95 -15.48
C VAL A 131 9.57 3.82 -14.94
N SER A 132 10.76 4.14 -14.44
CA SER A 132 11.74 3.12 -14.06
C SER A 132 11.47 2.49 -12.69
N ASN A 133 11.16 3.31 -11.69
CA ASN A 133 11.07 2.89 -10.29
C ASN A 133 9.63 2.66 -9.84
N ASP A 134 8.67 3.42 -10.36
CA ASP A 134 7.28 3.36 -9.87
C ASP A 134 6.40 2.49 -10.80
N ARG A 135 6.85 2.23 -12.04
CA ARG A 135 6.17 1.33 -12.99
C ARG A 135 6.93 0.02 -13.21
N ILE A 136 8.10 0.08 -13.84
CA ILE A 136 8.84 -1.13 -14.25
C ILE A 136 9.31 -1.95 -13.04
N LYS A 137 9.95 -1.30 -12.05
CA LYS A 137 10.38 -1.98 -10.82
C LYS A 137 9.19 -2.56 -10.06
N THR A 138 8.06 -1.84 -9.98
CA THR A 138 6.84 -2.32 -9.33
C THR A 138 6.27 -3.57 -10.03
N ALA A 139 6.22 -3.59 -11.36
CA ALA A 139 5.86 -4.80 -12.10
C ALA A 139 6.78 -5.99 -11.78
N ARG A 140 8.10 -5.78 -11.71
CA ARG A 140 9.05 -6.84 -11.31
C ARG A 140 8.80 -7.33 -9.88
N SER A 141 8.52 -6.44 -8.94
CA SER A 141 8.20 -6.82 -7.57
C SER A 141 6.90 -7.61 -7.49
N ILE A 142 5.88 -7.26 -8.29
CA ILE A 142 4.65 -8.04 -8.42
C ILE A 142 4.94 -9.44 -8.95
N ALA A 143 5.80 -9.57 -9.98
CA ALA A 143 6.20 -10.87 -10.52
C ALA A 143 6.80 -11.80 -9.45
N GLY A 144 7.62 -11.23 -8.56
CA GLY A 144 8.19 -11.97 -7.42
C GLY A 144 7.13 -12.42 -6.41
N LEU A 145 6.11 -11.59 -6.17
CA LEU A 145 5.01 -11.92 -5.26
C LEU A 145 4.07 -12.99 -5.83
N LEU A 146 3.84 -13.01 -7.15
CA LEU A 146 2.96 -13.99 -7.81
C LEU A 146 3.45 -15.44 -7.73
N ASN A 147 4.74 -15.65 -7.41
CA ASN A 147 5.36 -16.96 -7.22
C ASN A 147 5.00 -18.01 -8.29
N GLY A 148 5.07 -17.62 -9.57
CA GLY A 148 4.85 -18.51 -10.70
C GLY A 148 3.42 -18.59 -11.23
N LEU A 149 2.46 -17.86 -10.64
CA LEU A 149 1.15 -17.65 -11.28
C LEU A 149 1.33 -16.88 -12.60
N ASP A 150 0.77 -17.41 -13.68
CA ASP A 150 0.83 -16.78 -15.00
C ASP A 150 -0.01 -15.49 -15.04
N PRO A 151 0.61 -14.31 -15.22
CA PRO A 151 -0.10 -13.03 -15.24
C PRO A 151 -1.16 -12.94 -16.35
N ALA A 152 -1.01 -13.67 -17.46
CA ALA A 152 -1.93 -13.61 -18.59
C ALA A 152 -3.29 -14.27 -18.33
N THR A 153 -3.35 -15.17 -17.34
CA THR A 153 -4.57 -15.91 -16.98
C THR A 153 -5.08 -15.58 -15.57
N ASN A 154 -4.33 -14.78 -14.79
CA ASN A 154 -4.60 -14.47 -13.39
C ASN A 154 -4.62 -12.96 -13.13
N HIS A 155 -5.48 -12.20 -13.82
CA HIS A 155 -5.53 -10.74 -13.68
C HIS A 155 -5.94 -10.29 -12.27
N GLY A 156 -6.79 -11.08 -11.59
CA GLY A 156 -7.19 -10.84 -10.21
C GLY A 156 -6.01 -10.99 -9.25
N ALA A 157 -5.18 -12.02 -9.45
CA ALA A 157 -3.94 -12.20 -8.68
C ALA A 157 -2.96 -11.03 -8.90
N VAL A 158 -2.83 -10.53 -10.14
CA VAL A 158 -2.00 -9.35 -10.44
C VAL A 158 -2.52 -8.12 -9.72
N ALA A 159 -3.84 -7.87 -9.75
CA ALA A 159 -4.45 -6.74 -9.04
C ALA A 159 -4.26 -6.83 -7.52
N ALA A 160 -4.44 -8.03 -6.95
CA ALA A 160 -4.21 -8.34 -5.55
C ALA A 160 -2.76 -8.06 -5.14
N MET A 161 -1.80 -8.64 -5.86
CA MET A 161 -0.36 -8.46 -5.57
C MET A 161 0.13 -7.05 -5.87
N HIS A 162 -0.53 -6.31 -6.75
CA HIS A 162 -0.27 -4.88 -6.92
C HIS A 162 -0.64 -4.11 -5.64
N SER A 163 -1.84 -4.30 -5.07
CA SER A 163 -2.21 -3.65 -3.80
C SER A 163 -1.24 -4.00 -2.67
N VAL A 164 -0.79 -5.25 -2.60
CA VAL A 164 0.23 -5.69 -1.64
C VAL A 164 1.58 -4.99 -1.88
N GLN A 165 2.04 -4.92 -3.13
CA GLN A 165 3.29 -4.27 -3.49
C GLN A 165 3.30 -2.78 -3.14
N VAL A 166 2.18 -2.07 -3.39
CA VAL A 166 2.03 -0.67 -2.98
C VAL A 166 2.21 -0.54 -1.48
N ALA A 167 1.56 -1.41 -0.69
CA ALA A 167 1.68 -1.37 0.76
C ALA A 167 3.11 -1.66 1.25
N LEU A 168 3.78 -2.66 0.68
CA LEU A 168 5.17 -3.00 1.02
C LEU A 168 6.15 -1.89 0.65
N SER A 169 6.00 -1.27 -0.53
CA SER A 169 6.83 -0.15 -0.98
C SER A 169 6.64 1.09 -0.09
N ALA A 170 5.40 1.36 0.33
CA ALA A 170 5.13 2.42 1.30
C ALA A 170 5.77 2.12 2.67
N ILE A 171 5.69 0.88 3.16
CA ILE A 171 6.36 0.48 4.41
C ILE A 171 7.88 0.68 4.30
N ASP A 172 8.52 0.26 3.20
CA ASP A 172 9.97 0.44 2.97
C ASP A 172 10.42 1.90 3.11
N ARG A 173 9.59 2.86 2.66
CA ARG A 173 9.87 4.30 2.76
C ARG A 173 9.60 4.88 4.13
N LEU A 174 8.61 4.33 4.84
CA LEU A 174 8.16 4.85 6.12
C LEU A 174 8.99 4.30 7.27
N GLU A 175 9.49 3.08 7.14
CA GLU A 175 10.32 2.42 8.16
C GLU A 175 11.58 3.22 8.46
N VAL A 176 11.92 3.31 9.74
CA VAL A 176 13.22 3.83 10.18
C VAL A 176 13.86 2.86 11.15
N ARG A 177 15.19 2.77 11.10
CA ARG A 177 15.94 1.79 11.89
C ARG A 177 15.72 1.93 13.39
N GLY A 178 15.52 0.77 14.01
CA GLY A 178 15.64 0.53 15.44
C GLY A 178 14.35 -0.03 16.03
N ARG A 179 14.40 -1.27 16.56
CA ARG A 179 13.35 -1.81 17.42
C ARG A 179 11.94 -1.70 16.81
N ASP A 180 11.80 -2.21 15.60
CA ASP A 180 10.60 -2.06 14.79
C ASP A 180 9.84 -3.39 14.63
N SER A 181 8.58 -3.24 14.25
CA SER A 181 7.80 -4.34 13.72
C SER A 181 6.93 -3.86 12.58
N ALA A 182 6.71 -4.70 11.60
CA ALA A 182 5.81 -4.41 10.49
C ALA A 182 4.74 -5.50 10.40
N GLY A 183 3.58 -5.12 9.89
CA GLY A 183 2.51 -6.07 9.63
C GLY A 183 1.58 -5.63 8.51
N LEU A 184 0.97 -6.63 7.90
CA LEU A 184 -0.05 -6.51 6.88
C LEU A 184 -1.21 -7.46 7.21
N GLN A 185 -2.41 -6.93 7.13
CA GLN A 185 -3.62 -7.70 6.91
C GLN A 185 -3.97 -7.63 5.43
N LEU A 186 -4.22 -8.80 4.83
CA LEU A 186 -4.84 -8.93 3.51
C LEU A 186 -6.26 -9.47 3.69
N PHE A 187 -7.26 -8.66 3.35
CA PHE A 187 -8.67 -9.07 3.36
C PHE A 187 -9.11 -9.41 1.95
N VAL A 188 -9.26 -10.71 1.66
CA VAL A 188 -9.52 -11.27 0.33
C VAL A 188 -11.00 -11.55 0.17
N THR A 189 -11.68 -10.74 -0.63
CA THR A 189 -13.07 -10.98 -1.05
C THR A 189 -13.12 -11.72 -2.38
N ASN A 190 -14.24 -12.44 -2.62
CA ASN A 190 -14.44 -13.28 -3.79
C ASN A 190 -13.27 -14.25 -4.09
N PRO A 191 -12.77 -14.99 -3.07
CA PRO A 191 -11.65 -15.89 -3.27
C PRO A 191 -12.01 -16.99 -4.28
N ALA A 192 -11.02 -17.48 -5.01
CA ALA A 192 -11.14 -18.59 -5.96
C ALA A 192 -11.23 -19.97 -5.27
N LEU A 193 -11.73 -20.00 -4.04
CA LEU A 193 -11.87 -21.17 -3.19
C LEU A 193 -13.30 -21.30 -2.70
N ASP A 194 -13.81 -22.52 -2.67
CA ASP A 194 -15.02 -22.85 -1.91
C ASP A 194 -14.66 -22.91 -0.42
N LEU A 195 -15.01 -21.86 0.32
CA LEU A 195 -14.72 -21.75 1.75
C LEU A 195 -15.50 -22.74 2.62
N THR A 196 -16.45 -23.49 2.03
CA THR A 196 -17.19 -24.55 2.72
C THR A 196 -16.58 -25.94 2.49
N ALA A 197 -15.61 -26.05 1.58
CA ALA A 197 -14.97 -27.32 1.25
C ALA A 197 -14.13 -27.85 2.45
N PRO A 198 -14.21 -29.15 2.80
CA PRO A 198 -13.54 -29.70 3.98
C PRO A 198 -12.01 -29.56 3.97
N ASP A 199 -11.38 -29.63 2.80
CA ASP A 199 -9.94 -29.46 2.62
C ASP A 199 -9.51 -28.00 2.85
N VAL A 200 -10.25 -27.03 2.33
CA VAL A 200 -10.03 -25.59 2.58
C VAL A 200 -10.21 -25.27 4.07
N LEU A 201 -11.29 -25.77 4.69
CA LEU A 201 -11.54 -25.60 6.12
C LEU A 201 -10.40 -26.19 6.97
N SER A 202 -9.85 -27.34 6.57
CA SER A 202 -8.71 -27.96 7.25
C SER A 202 -7.43 -27.12 7.15
N LEU A 203 -7.14 -26.53 5.99
CA LEU A 203 -6.00 -25.63 5.79
C LEU A 203 -6.13 -24.36 6.64
N VAL A 204 -7.33 -23.78 6.70
CA VAL A 204 -7.61 -22.59 7.53
C VAL A 204 -7.53 -22.93 9.02
N ALA A 205 -8.10 -24.06 9.46
CA ALA A 205 -8.12 -24.45 10.87
C ALA A 205 -6.73 -24.58 11.49
N GLN A 206 -5.72 -24.97 10.69
CA GLN A 206 -4.32 -25.03 11.14
C GLN A 206 -3.72 -23.65 11.47
N ARG A 207 -4.33 -22.58 10.96
CA ARG A 207 -3.86 -21.19 11.05
C ARG A 207 -4.85 -20.27 11.81
N ALA A 208 -6.00 -20.79 12.21
CA ALA A 208 -7.11 -20.01 12.78
C ALA A 208 -7.06 -19.86 14.32
N ASP A 209 -6.39 -20.76 15.05
CA ASP A 209 -6.30 -20.69 16.52
C ASP A 209 -5.13 -19.82 17.02
N ASP A 210 -4.71 -18.82 16.23
CA ASP A 210 -3.73 -17.85 16.72
C ASP A 210 -4.39 -16.69 17.44
N ARG A 211 -4.60 -16.90 18.75
CA ARG A 211 -5.17 -15.90 19.67
C ARG A 211 -4.36 -14.61 19.77
N LEU A 212 -3.09 -14.64 19.35
CA LEU A 212 -2.19 -13.49 19.40
C LEU A 212 -2.12 -12.73 18.08
N TYR A 213 -2.83 -13.20 17.04
CA TYR A 213 -2.91 -12.53 15.74
C TYR A 213 -1.51 -12.25 15.15
N ARG A 214 -0.61 -13.24 15.18
CA ARG A 214 0.77 -13.18 14.73
C ARG A 214 0.89 -13.49 13.23
N GLY A 215 2.12 -13.48 12.72
CA GLY A 215 2.40 -13.82 11.33
C GLY A 215 1.92 -15.24 11.00
N GLY A 216 1.26 -15.38 9.85
CA GLY A 216 0.72 -16.65 9.37
C GLY A 216 -0.72 -16.93 9.80
N ALA A 217 -1.34 -16.12 10.67
CA ALA A 217 -2.74 -16.32 11.04
C ALA A 217 -3.68 -16.18 9.82
N VAL A 218 -4.69 -17.05 9.75
CA VAL A 218 -5.75 -17.00 8.71
C VAL A 218 -7.12 -17.19 9.33
N SER A 219 -8.11 -16.45 8.85
CA SER A 219 -9.50 -16.58 9.31
C SER A 219 -10.48 -16.45 8.15
N ILE A 220 -11.63 -17.12 8.26
CA ILE A 220 -12.78 -16.88 7.39
C ILE A 220 -13.71 -15.89 8.09
N VAL A 221 -14.07 -14.82 7.39
CA VAL A 221 -14.91 -13.73 7.89
C VAL A 221 -15.91 -13.39 6.80
N ASP A 222 -17.20 -13.63 7.04
CA ASP A 222 -18.30 -13.20 6.15
C ASP A 222 -18.09 -13.56 4.66
N GLY A 223 -17.59 -14.78 4.39
CA GLY A 223 -17.32 -15.25 3.03
C GLY A 223 -16.00 -14.74 2.40
N ALA A 224 -15.19 -14.03 3.17
CA ALA A 224 -13.84 -13.60 2.82
C ALA A 224 -12.77 -14.39 3.60
N LEU A 225 -11.54 -14.34 3.10
CA LEU A 225 -10.36 -14.84 3.80
C LEU A 225 -9.52 -13.66 4.30
N VAL A 226 -9.07 -13.74 5.54
CA VAL A 226 -8.18 -12.74 6.14
C VAL A 226 -6.83 -13.38 6.42
N PHE A 227 -5.77 -12.86 5.81
CA PHE A 227 -4.39 -13.29 6.02
C PHE A 227 -3.61 -12.24 6.79
N VAL A 228 -2.73 -12.69 7.68
CA VAL A 228 -1.88 -11.83 8.50
C VAL A 228 -0.43 -12.17 8.28
N TYR A 229 0.37 -11.15 7.96
CA TYR A 229 1.82 -11.25 7.83
C TYR A 229 2.44 -10.24 8.76
N LYS A 230 3.36 -10.68 9.62
CA LYS A 230 4.02 -9.83 10.60
C LYS A 230 5.48 -10.20 10.70
N ALA A 231 6.31 -9.20 10.93
CA ALA A 231 7.71 -9.33 11.26
C ALA A 231 8.00 -8.39 12.44
N ALA A 232 8.80 -8.86 13.39
CA ALA A 232 9.22 -8.06 14.54
C ALA A 232 10.63 -8.47 14.95
N ALA A 233 11.53 -7.50 15.06
CA ALA A 233 12.88 -7.74 15.53
C ALA A 233 13.32 -6.60 16.47
N GLU A 234 13.86 -6.95 17.64
CA GLU A 234 14.41 -5.93 18.54
C GLU A 234 15.64 -5.22 17.93
N ILE A 235 16.37 -5.92 17.05
CA ILE A 235 17.55 -5.43 16.35
C ILE A 235 17.49 -5.96 14.93
N GLY A 236 17.56 -5.06 13.94
CA GLY A 236 17.54 -5.37 12.51
C GLY A 236 18.11 -4.23 11.67
N GLU A 237 18.21 -4.48 10.37
CA GLU A 237 18.56 -3.50 9.35
C GLU A 237 17.32 -2.98 8.63
N LEU A 238 17.42 -1.77 8.06
CA LEU A 238 16.33 -1.18 7.26
C LEU A 238 15.99 -2.11 6.08
N GLY A 239 14.73 -2.49 5.95
CA GLY A 239 14.24 -3.40 4.91
C GLY A 239 14.13 -4.87 5.35
N ASP A 240 14.64 -5.26 6.53
CA ASP A 240 14.53 -6.64 7.01
C ASP A 240 13.07 -7.08 7.21
N ASN A 241 12.24 -6.21 7.78
CA ASN A 241 10.82 -6.50 7.99
C ASN A 241 10.08 -6.69 6.66
N VAL A 242 10.28 -5.78 5.70
CA VAL A 242 9.65 -5.89 4.38
C VAL A 242 10.16 -7.12 3.63
N ALA A 243 11.44 -7.48 3.74
CA ALA A 243 11.97 -8.71 3.17
C ALA A 243 11.30 -9.96 3.77
N ALA A 244 11.12 -10.01 5.09
CA ALA A 244 10.42 -11.09 5.78
C ALA A 244 8.94 -11.19 5.39
N LEU A 245 8.24 -10.05 5.28
CA LEU A 245 6.87 -9.99 4.80
C LEU A 245 6.76 -10.47 3.35
N ARG A 246 7.65 -10.02 2.47
CA ARG A 246 7.71 -10.45 1.06
C ARG A 246 7.88 -11.95 0.93
N GLY A 247 8.83 -12.54 1.65
CA GLY A 247 9.06 -13.99 1.66
C GLY A 247 7.80 -14.73 2.09
N SER A 248 7.25 -14.38 3.25
CA SER A 248 6.06 -15.01 3.82
C SER A 248 4.84 -14.94 2.89
N ILE A 249 4.62 -13.81 2.21
CA ILE A 249 3.51 -13.63 1.25
C ILE A 249 3.74 -14.46 -0.01
N SER A 250 4.94 -14.40 -0.59
CA SER A 250 5.27 -15.12 -1.82
C SER A 250 5.21 -16.64 -1.64
N GLU A 251 5.51 -17.16 -0.45
CA GLU A 251 5.54 -18.59 -0.15
C GLU A 251 4.18 -19.15 0.34
N ASP A 252 3.17 -18.29 0.56
CA ASP A 252 1.86 -18.70 1.08
C ASP A 252 0.98 -19.37 0.02
N ALA A 253 1.04 -20.70 -0.04
CA ALA A 253 0.25 -21.48 -0.98
C ALA A 253 -1.27 -21.27 -0.85
N LEU A 254 -1.79 -21.03 0.36
CA LEU A 254 -3.23 -20.82 0.55
C LEU A 254 -3.66 -19.45 0.00
N LEU A 255 -2.84 -18.42 0.17
CA LEU A 255 -3.08 -17.10 -0.45
C LEU A 255 -3.13 -17.23 -1.97
N HIS A 256 -2.16 -17.92 -2.58
CA HIS A 256 -2.11 -18.10 -4.04
C HIS A 256 -3.31 -18.85 -4.59
N LEU A 257 -3.78 -19.88 -3.89
CA LEU A 257 -5.02 -20.57 -4.23
C LEU A 257 -6.23 -19.64 -4.11
N ALA A 258 -6.28 -18.79 -3.08
CA ALA A 258 -7.38 -17.86 -2.84
C ALA A 258 -7.48 -16.76 -3.90
N ILE A 259 -6.37 -16.32 -4.50
CA ILE A 259 -6.36 -15.20 -5.44
C ILE A 259 -6.29 -15.61 -6.91
N MET A 260 -6.21 -16.91 -7.21
CA MET A 260 -6.09 -17.44 -8.56
C MET A 260 -7.25 -16.97 -9.46
N GLY A 261 -6.98 -16.74 -10.74
CA GLY A 261 -7.97 -16.24 -11.69
C GLY A 261 -8.23 -14.73 -11.57
N ASN A 262 -9.50 -14.32 -11.70
CA ASN A 262 -9.87 -12.94 -12.01
C ASN A 262 -10.83 -12.27 -11.01
N SER A 263 -11.41 -13.02 -10.07
CA SER A 263 -12.48 -12.51 -9.20
C SER A 263 -11.98 -11.91 -7.89
N ALA A 264 -10.85 -12.38 -7.38
CA ALA A 264 -10.36 -12.01 -6.06
C ALA A 264 -10.01 -10.53 -5.99
N GLN A 265 -10.42 -9.88 -4.89
CA GLN A 265 -10.08 -8.49 -4.58
C GLN A 265 -9.48 -8.44 -3.18
N ILE A 266 -8.46 -7.60 -3.00
CA ILE A 266 -7.77 -7.44 -1.71
C ILE A 266 -7.86 -6.01 -1.24
N ALA A 267 -8.37 -5.84 -0.01
CA ALA A 267 -8.11 -4.66 0.81
C ALA A 267 -6.89 -4.93 1.70
N VAL A 268 -5.95 -3.99 1.73
CA VAL A 268 -4.72 -4.09 2.52
C VAL A 268 -4.78 -3.07 3.66
N LEU A 269 -4.52 -3.52 4.88
CA LEU A 269 -4.25 -2.64 6.02
C LEU A 269 -2.89 -3.02 6.58
N GLY A 270 -2.02 -2.04 6.75
CA GLY A 270 -0.62 -2.23 7.06
C GLY A 270 -0.08 -1.21 8.04
N HIS A 271 1.05 -1.55 8.63
CA HIS A 271 1.74 -0.67 9.54
C HIS A 271 3.21 -1.05 9.68
N THR A 272 4.09 -0.05 9.80
CA THR A 272 5.40 -0.21 10.46
C THR A 272 5.35 0.54 11.78
N ARG A 273 5.82 -0.10 12.86
CA ARG A 273 5.62 0.31 14.25
C ARG A 273 6.95 0.60 14.92
N TRP A 274 7.04 1.78 15.52
CA TRP A 274 8.04 2.10 16.53
C TRP A 274 7.37 2.01 17.91
N ALA A 275 7.79 1.07 18.75
CA ALA A 275 7.06 0.76 19.98
C ALA A 275 7.18 1.88 21.05
N SER A 276 6.09 2.61 21.31
CA SER A 276 5.91 3.53 22.45
C SER A 276 5.29 2.82 23.66
N VAL A 277 4.20 2.07 23.44
CA VAL A 277 3.46 1.33 24.46
C VAL A 277 3.48 -0.18 24.16
N GLY A 278 4.08 -0.98 25.03
CA GLY A 278 4.18 -2.43 24.86
C GLY A 278 5.45 -2.88 24.15
N ILE A 279 5.82 -4.15 24.32
CA ILE A 279 7.09 -4.70 23.81
C ILE A 279 7.08 -4.84 22.28
N ILE A 280 8.27 -5.05 21.70
CA ILE A 280 8.42 -5.38 20.29
C ILE A 280 8.19 -6.88 20.15
N SER A 281 7.07 -7.25 19.54
CA SER A 281 6.77 -8.63 19.18
C SER A 281 5.70 -8.64 18.09
N GLU A 282 5.54 -9.77 17.39
CA GLU A 282 4.47 -9.92 16.39
C GLU A 282 3.08 -9.72 17.00
N ALA A 283 2.85 -10.18 18.24
CA ALA A 283 1.58 -10.00 18.94
C ALA A 283 1.24 -8.52 19.19
N ASN A 284 2.25 -7.64 19.23
CA ASN A 284 2.09 -6.20 19.38
C ASN A 284 2.27 -5.43 18.06
N ALA A 285 2.68 -6.08 16.98
CA ALA A 285 2.75 -5.46 15.66
C ALA A 285 1.34 -5.20 15.14
N HIS A 286 1.14 -4.05 14.48
CA HIS A 286 -0.13 -3.69 13.88
C HIS A 286 -0.22 -4.28 12.46
N PRO A 287 -1.42 -4.54 11.91
CA PRO A 287 -2.73 -4.34 12.52
C PRO A 287 -3.07 -5.36 13.63
N LEU A 288 -4.04 -5.01 14.48
CA LEU A 288 -4.65 -5.90 15.48
C LEU A 288 -6.13 -6.11 15.13
N ASN A 289 -6.68 -7.28 15.43
CA ASN A 289 -8.10 -7.61 15.18
C ASN A 289 -9.00 -7.37 16.41
N SER A 290 -10.31 -7.54 16.26
CA SER A 290 -11.31 -7.37 17.31
C SER A 290 -11.44 -8.57 18.25
N ILE A 291 -10.80 -9.70 17.94
CA ILE A 291 -10.96 -10.95 18.69
C ILE A 291 -10.35 -10.81 20.10
N GLU A 292 -11.16 -11.08 21.11
CA GLU A 292 -10.78 -11.11 22.52
C GLU A 292 -10.39 -12.53 22.97
N ALA A 293 -9.70 -12.66 24.10
CA ALA A 293 -9.35 -13.96 24.66
C ALA A 293 -10.62 -14.73 25.05
N ALA A 294 -10.68 -16.01 24.67
CA ALA A 294 -11.78 -16.90 25.03
C ALA A 294 -11.75 -17.21 26.55
N GLY A 295 -12.51 -16.45 27.32
CA GLY A 295 -12.98 -16.86 28.65
C GLY A 295 -14.27 -17.66 28.53
N ALA A 296 -14.40 -18.74 29.30
CA ALA A 296 -15.54 -19.67 29.38
C ALA A 296 -16.89 -19.10 28.87
N GLY A 297 -17.21 -19.30 27.59
CA GLY A 297 -18.54 -19.03 27.03
C GLY A 297 -18.85 -17.59 26.61
N LEU A 298 -17.89 -16.67 26.58
CA LEU A 298 -18.10 -15.29 26.09
C LEU A 298 -17.34 -15.06 24.77
N SER A 299 -17.90 -15.59 23.67
CA SER A 299 -17.70 -14.98 22.36
C SER A 299 -18.41 -13.63 22.40
N VAL A 300 -17.65 -12.53 22.42
CA VAL A 300 -18.27 -11.21 22.31
C VAL A 300 -18.68 -11.04 20.85
N ALA A 301 -19.99 -11.02 20.64
CA ALA A 301 -20.64 -10.92 19.35
C ALA A 301 -20.37 -9.54 18.73
N GLY A 302 -19.63 -9.53 17.64
CA GLY A 302 -19.61 -8.44 16.67
C GLY A 302 -18.79 -8.70 15.42
N PRO A 303 -18.95 -7.86 14.39
CA PRO A 303 -18.27 -8.10 13.13
C PRO A 303 -16.76 -8.04 13.33
N TYR A 304 -16.04 -8.73 12.47
CA TYR A 304 -14.61 -8.64 12.41
C TYR A 304 -14.18 -7.19 12.14
N VAL A 305 -13.25 -6.68 12.93
CA VAL A 305 -12.60 -5.38 12.72
C VAL A 305 -11.12 -5.56 12.93
N ALA A 306 -10.32 -4.91 12.09
CA ALA A 306 -8.90 -4.73 12.36
C ALA A 306 -8.53 -3.25 12.28
N ALA A 307 -7.53 -2.86 13.06
CA ALA A 307 -7.05 -1.49 13.07
C ALA A 307 -5.53 -1.39 13.22
N ALA A 308 -4.99 -0.32 12.67
CA ALA A 308 -3.64 0.15 12.89
C ALA A 308 -3.70 1.55 13.52
N LEU A 309 -2.76 1.81 14.43
CA LEU A 309 -2.64 3.04 15.19
C LEU A 309 -1.24 3.62 14.98
N ASN A 310 -1.19 4.92 14.68
CA ASN A 310 0.01 5.74 14.88
C ASN A 310 -0.26 6.74 15.99
N GLY A 311 0.67 6.88 16.94
CA GLY A 311 0.43 7.58 18.21
C GLY A 311 -0.05 6.64 19.31
N ASP A 312 -0.62 7.22 20.38
CA ASP A 312 -0.97 6.51 21.61
C ASP A 312 -2.43 6.77 22.03
N VAL A 313 -3.08 5.75 22.60
CA VAL A 313 -4.35 5.85 23.32
C VAL A 313 -4.06 5.88 24.82
N ASP A 314 -3.94 7.08 25.40
CA ASP A 314 -3.46 7.30 26.77
C ASP A 314 -4.33 6.61 27.83
N ASN A 315 -5.65 6.59 27.62
CA ASN A 315 -6.62 5.99 28.54
C ASN A 315 -6.93 4.50 28.26
N PHE A 316 -6.08 3.79 27.49
CA PHE A 316 -6.37 2.39 27.09
C PHE A 316 -6.62 1.44 28.27
N ARG A 317 -5.92 1.61 29.40
CA ARG A 317 -6.12 0.76 30.60
C ARG A 317 -7.50 0.96 31.22
N GLU A 318 -7.95 2.21 31.30
CA GLU A 318 -9.28 2.54 31.79
C GLU A 318 -10.36 1.99 30.85
N LEU A 319 -10.15 2.09 29.54
CA LEU A 319 -11.05 1.53 28.54
C LEU A 319 -11.16 0.00 28.66
N ILE A 320 -10.03 -0.69 28.89
CA ILE A 320 -10.01 -2.14 29.13
C ILE A 320 -10.87 -2.49 30.36
N GLU A 321 -10.68 -1.78 31.47
CA GLU A 321 -11.41 -2.02 32.71
C GLU A 321 -12.91 -1.70 32.58
N GLN A 322 -13.25 -0.50 32.11
CA GLN A 322 -14.63 -0.01 31.98
C GLN A 322 -15.48 -0.88 31.06
N ASN A 323 -14.87 -1.43 30.00
CA ASN A 323 -15.56 -2.29 29.05
C ASN A 323 -15.36 -3.78 29.34
N SER A 324 -14.61 -4.15 30.39
CA SER A 324 -14.27 -5.55 30.68
C SER A 324 -13.74 -6.29 29.44
N LEU A 325 -12.76 -5.68 28.77
CA LEU A 325 -12.11 -6.29 27.60
C LEU A 325 -11.22 -7.45 28.05
N SER A 326 -11.33 -8.59 27.38
CA SER A 326 -10.46 -9.74 27.59
C SER A 326 -9.33 -9.72 26.58
N ILE A 327 -8.20 -9.10 26.93
CA ILE A 327 -7.03 -9.02 26.06
C ILE A 327 -5.97 -10.03 26.54
N PRO A 328 -5.43 -10.90 25.66
CA PRO A 328 -4.30 -11.76 26.01
C PRO A 328 -3.14 -10.95 26.60
N SER A 329 -2.54 -11.44 27.68
CA SER A 329 -1.47 -10.73 28.41
C SER A 329 -0.24 -10.37 27.56
N GLU A 330 -0.01 -11.11 26.49
CA GLU A 330 1.07 -10.94 25.53
C GLU A 330 0.85 -9.76 24.57
N ILE A 331 -0.41 -9.32 24.42
CA ILE A 331 -0.78 -8.10 23.69
C ILE A 331 -0.75 -6.95 24.71
N THR A 332 0.37 -6.25 24.73
CA THR A 332 0.70 -5.18 25.67
C THR A 332 0.55 -3.76 25.09
N THR A 333 0.29 -3.66 23.78
CA THR A 333 0.01 -2.39 23.11
C THR A 333 -1.42 -1.93 23.37
N ASP A 334 -1.54 -0.62 23.55
CA ASP A 334 -2.77 0.15 23.62
C ASP A 334 -3.68 -0.02 22.39
N ALA A 335 -3.13 -0.18 21.19
CA ALA A 335 -3.88 -0.26 19.94
C ALA A 335 -4.96 -1.37 19.90
N LYS A 336 -4.86 -2.43 20.72
CA LYS A 336 -5.83 -3.53 20.75
C LYS A 336 -7.23 -3.09 21.20
N VAL A 337 -7.34 -2.01 21.98
CA VAL A 337 -8.65 -1.52 22.42
C VAL A 337 -9.48 -0.99 21.25
N ILE A 338 -8.84 -0.53 20.18
CA ILE A 338 -9.50 0.08 19.00
C ILE A 338 -10.41 -0.93 18.31
N PRO A 339 -9.91 -2.03 17.70
CA PRO A 339 -10.77 -2.95 16.96
C PRO A 339 -11.77 -3.68 17.88
N ALA A 340 -11.42 -3.96 19.14
CA ALA A 340 -12.32 -4.61 20.10
C ALA A 340 -13.54 -3.73 20.43
N LEU A 341 -13.31 -2.44 20.75
CA LEU A 341 -14.40 -1.52 21.07
C LEU A 341 -15.24 -1.15 19.85
N VAL A 342 -14.62 -0.99 18.68
CA VAL A 342 -15.35 -0.72 17.43
C VAL A 342 -16.28 -1.88 17.10
N SER A 343 -15.79 -3.12 17.16
CA SER A 343 -16.61 -4.32 16.94
C SER A 343 -17.82 -4.39 17.88
N ARG A 344 -17.59 -4.18 19.20
CA ARG A 344 -18.68 -4.13 20.20
C ARG A 344 -19.68 -3.00 19.93
N ALA A 345 -19.20 -1.83 19.53
CA ALA A 345 -20.04 -0.67 19.23
C ALA A 345 -20.95 -0.93 18.01
N ILE A 346 -20.43 -1.60 16.99
CA ILE A 346 -21.22 -1.97 15.80
C ILE A 346 -22.34 -2.93 16.21
N SER A 347 -22.06 -3.97 16.99
CA SER A 347 -23.09 -4.93 17.41
C SER A 347 -24.15 -4.36 18.32
N ALA A 348 -23.79 -3.39 19.16
CA ALA A 348 -24.75 -2.63 19.95
C ALA A 348 -25.67 -1.75 19.07
N SER A 349 -25.27 -1.43 17.83
CA SER A 349 -26.04 -0.62 16.88
C SER A 349 -26.89 -1.44 15.89
N GLU A 350 -26.45 -2.66 15.55
CA GLU A 350 -27.09 -3.55 14.56
C GLU A 350 -28.46 -4.10 14.99
N THR A 351 -28.87 -3.94 16.25
CA THR A 351 -30.18 -4.40 16.76
C THR A 351 -31.39 -3.68 16.14
N SER A 352 -31.19 -2.81 15.14
CA SER A 352 -32.19 -1.84 14.65
C SER A 352 -32.25 -1.63 13.12
N LEU A 353 -31.49 -2.35 12.28
CA LEU A 353 -31.27 -1.96 10.87
C LEU A 353 -31.97 -2.88 9.84
N SER A 354 -32.31 -2.31 8.66
CA SER A 354 -33.12 -2.97 7.62
C SER A 354 -32.59 -2.86 6.18
N SER A 355 -31.46 -2.18 5.93
CA SER A 355 -30.87 -2.03 4.59
C SER A 355 -29.34 -1.85 4.59
N ASP A 356 -28.67 -2.12 3.45
CA ASP A 356 -27.22 -2.00 3.28
C ASP A 356 -26.68 -0.56 3.44
N SER A 357 -27.45 0.46 3.01
CA SER A 357 -27.06 1.86 3.22
C SER A 357 -27.05 2.26 4.69
N ASP A 358 -27.88 1.60 5.52
CA ASP A 358 -27.92 1.83 6.95
C ASP A 358 -26.70 1.20 7.65
N LEU A 359 -26.15 0.11 7.10
CA LEU A 359 -24.97 -0.58 7.66
C LEU A 359 -23.70 0.27 7.55
N SER A 360 -23.41 0.86 6.39
CA SER A 360 -22.23 1.73 6.21
C SER A 360 -22.30 2.98 7.11
N GLY A 361 -23.48 3.60 7.19
CA GLY A 361 -23.71 4.74 8.10
C GLY A 361 -23.54 4.35 9.57
N SER A 362 -24.03 3.17 9.97
CA SER A 362 -23.88 2.66 11.34
C SER A 362 -22.44 2.31 11.67
N LEU A 363 -21.69 1.73 10.72
CA LEU A 363 -20.27 1.40 10.86
C LEU A 363 -19.44 2.67 11.13
N VAL A 364 -19.63 3.71 10.32
CA VAL A 364 -18.97 5.01 10.51
C VAL A 364 -19.35 5.63 11.85
N ALA A 365 -20.62 5.60 12.23
CA ALA A 365 -21.09 6.15 13.51
C ALA A 365 -20.52 5.40 14.72
N ALA A 366 -20.47 4.07 14.67
CA ALA A 366 -19.90 3.24 15.73
C ALA A 366 -18.38 3.46 15.86
N PHE A 367 -17.68 3.59 14.73
CA PHE A 367 -16.26 3.94 14.71
C PHE A 367 -16.01 5.32 15.30
N ALA A 368 -16.71 6.35 14.83
CA ALA A 368 -16.57 7.72 15.32
C ALA A 368 -16.88 7.84 16.83
N LYS A 369 -17.95 7.19 17.29
CA LYS A 369 -18.33 7.18 18.71
C LYS A 369 -17.27 6.50 19.57
N THR A 370 -16.68 5.41 19.10
CA THR A 370 -15.60 4.71 19.79
C THR A 370 -14.35 5.59 19.87
N VAL A 371 -13.91 6.18 18.75
CA VAL A 371 -12.76 7.10 18.74
C VAL A 371 -12.99 8.33 19.63
N ALA A 372 -14.25 8.78 19.76
CA ALA A 372 -14.62 9.88 20.65
C ALA A 372 -14.36 9.60 22.14
N THR A 373 -14.20 8.34 22.57
CA THR A 373 -13.87 7.99 23.97
C THR A 373 -12.37 7.92 24.25
N PHE A 374 -11.53 7.99 23.23
CA PHE A 374 -10.07 7.84 23.39
C PHE A 374 -9.41 9.13 23.85
N GLU A 375 -8.38 9.04 24.67
CA GLU A 375 -7.53 10.18 25.04
C GLU A 375 -6.14 10.01 24.41
N GLY A 376 -5.47 11.11 24.10
CA GLY A 376 -4.16 11.12 23.45
C GLY A 376 -4.16 11.69 22.03
N SER A 377 -3.10 11.39 21.29
CA SER A 377 -2.89 11.85 19.91
C SER A 377 -2.71 10.65 19.01
N MET A 378 -3.62 10.47 18.06
CA MET A 378 -3.74 9.26 17.26
C MET A 378 -4.16 9.55 15.82
N ALA A 379 -3.57 8.77 14.92
CA ALA A 379 -4.12 8.45 13.62
C ALA A 379 -4.55 6.99 13.65
N ILE A 380 -5.77 6.71 13.18
CA ILE A 380 -6.33 5.36 13.16
C ILE A 380 -6.80 5.06 11.75
N ALA A 381 -6.42 3.89 11.23
CA ALA A 381 -7.07 3.27 10.10
C ALA A 381 -7.63 1.91 10.52
N ALA A 382 -8.90 1.68 10.20
CA ALA A 382 -9.59 0.44 10.48
C ALA A 382 -10.30 -0.11 9.25
N HIS A 383 -10.45 -1.42 9.21
CA HIS A 383 -11.15 -2.18 8.17
C HIS A 383 -12.06 -3.20 8.85
N SER A 384 -13.27 -3.40 8.31
CA SER A 384 -14.26 -4.32 8.89
C SER A 384 -14.76 -5.32 7.86
N GLY A 385 -15.06 -6.53 8.31
CA GLY A 385 -15.76 -7.54 7.49
C GLY A 385 -17.19 -7.16 7.13
N ALA A 386 -17.82 -6.25 7.89
CA ALA A 386 -19.20 -5.80 7.64
C ALA A 386 -19.34 -4.97 6.35
N ASP A 387 -18.31 -4.19 5.99
CA ASP A 387 -18.22 -3.50 4.69
C ASP A 387 -16.77 -3.56 4.21
N PRO A 388 -16.41 -4.61 3.43
CA PRO A 388 -15.02 -4.82 3.01
C PRO A 388 -14.54 -3.77 2.00
N ASN A 389 -15.46 -2.98 1.42
CA ASN A 389 -15.15 -1.95 0.44
C ASN A 389 -15.01 -0.55 1.06
N GLN A 390 -14.92 -0.46 2.39
CA GLN A 390 -14.78 0.79 3.12
C GLN A 390 -13.56 0.76 4.05
N LEU A 391 -12.81 1.85 4.07
CA LEU A 391 -11.78 2.12 5.09
C LEU A 391 -12.32 3.18 6.05
N LEU A 392 -12.09 2.97 7.34
CA LEU A 392 -12.49 3.88 8.41
C LEU A 392 -11.25 4.61 8.91
N LEU A 393 -11.22 5.93 8.78
CA LEU A 393 -10.08 6.76 9.12
C LEU A 393 -10.45 7.78 10.19
N ALA A 394 -9.59 7.98 11.17
CA ALA A 394 -9.76 9.03 12.17
C ALA A 394 -8.43 9.69 12.51
N LEU A 395 -8.51 10.99 12.80
CA LEU A 395 -7.48 11.76 13.48
C LEU A 395 -8.05 12.32 14.78
N ARG A 396 -7.22 12.28 15.82
CA ARG A 396 -7.53 12.91 17.09
C ARG A 396 -6.24 13.42 17.72
N GLY A 397 -6.28 14.63 18.27
CA GLY A 397 -5.08 15.34 18.73
C GLY A 397 -4.33 15.97 17.55
N SER A 398 -3.12 16.47 17.80
CA SER A 398 -2.38 17.28 16.81
C SER A 398 -1.02 16.69 16.39
N GLY A 399 -0.63 15.55 16.94
CA GLY A 399 0.70 14.96 16.73
C GLY A 399 0.78 13.94 15.60
N GLN A 400 -0.35 13.59 14.97
CA GLN A 400 -0.43 12.54 13.95
C GLN A 400 -1.08 13.08 12.67
N ALA A 401 -0.85 12.42 11.54
CA ALA A 401 -1.41 12.78 10.25
C ALA A 401 -1.83 11.53 9.46
N LEU A 402 -2.78 11.72 8.55
CA LEU A 402 -3.16 10.77 7.52
C LEU A 402 -3.34 11.51 6.19
N TYR A 403 -2.86 10.89 5.13
CA TYR A 403 -2.95 11.36 3.75
C TYR A 403 -3.64 10.28 2.93
N ILE A 404 -4.58 10.70 2.09
CA ILE A 404 -5.36 9.84 1.21
C ILE A 404 -4.95 10.17 -0.22
N GLY A 405 -4.06 9.36 -0.78
CA GLY A 405 -3.68 9.40 -2.18
C GLY A 405 -4.84 8.98 -3.08
N LEU A 406 -5.10 9.78 -4.12
CA LEU A 406 -6.12 9.56 -5.12
C LEU A 406 -5.45 9.00 -6.38
N ALA A 407 -5.54 7.68 -6.58
CA ALA A 407 -5.12 7.01 -7.81
C ALA A 407 -6.34 6.58 -8.64
N ASP A 408 -6.13 6.24 -9.91
CA ASP A 408 -7.22 6.00 -10.89
C ASP A 408 -8.28 4.99 -10.40
N ASP A 409 -7.83 3.89 -9.77
CA ASP A 409 -8.69 2.79 -9.31
C ASP A 409 -8.42 2.38 -7.86
N SER A 410 -7.73 3.21 -7.09
CA SER A 410 -7.45 2.91 -5.69
C SER A 410 -7.28 4.15 -4.83
N TYR A 411 -7.63 3.99 -3.56
CA TYR A 411 -7.20 4.89 -2.50
C TYR A 411 -5.98 4.29 -1.80
N VAL A 412 -4.94 5.10 -1.64
CA VAL A 412 -3.75 4.75 -0.84
C VAL A 412 -3.71 5.67 0.35
N VAL A 413 -3.88 5.12 1.55
CA VAL A 413 -3.80 5.87 2.80
C VAL A 413 -2.41 5.67 3.38
N ALA A 414 -1.77 6.75 3.79
CA ALA A 414 -0.52 6.69 4.54
C ALA A 414 -0.46 7.76 5.63
N SER A 415 0.30 7.53 6.70
CA SER A 415 0.50 8.56 7.73
C SER A 415 1.51 9.66 7.35
N GLU A 416 2.21 9.50 6.22
CA GLU A 416 3.10 10.51 5.65
C GLU A 416 2.98 10.58 4.12
N PRO A 417 3.27 11.73 3.48
CA PRO A 417 3.15 11.88 2.03
C PRO A 417 4.01 10.89 1.24
N TYR A 418 5.18 10.52 1.77
CA TYR A 418 6.07 9.55 1.12
C TYR A 418 5.42 8.17 0.89
N GLY A 419 4.38 7.83 1.66
CA GLY A 419 3.64 6.58 1.47
C GLY A 419 2.62 6.62 0.33
N VAL A 420 2.28 7.79 -0.23
CA VAL A 420 1.28 7.92 -1.32
C VAL A 420 1.86 8.30 -2.67
N VAL A 421 3.02 8.95 -2.71
CA VAL A 421 3.58 9.60 -3.92
C VAL A 421 3.93 8.67 -5.08
N GLU A 422 4.19 7.38 -4.82
CA GLU A 422 4.45 6.42 -5.90
C GLU A 422 3.20 6.14 -6.74
N GLU A 423 2.03 6.15 -6.11
CA GLU A 423 0.77 5.75 -6.74
C GLU A 423 -0.14 6.92 -7.09
N ALA A 424 -0.05 8.03 -6.36
CA ALA A 424 -0.95 9.16 -6.51
C ALA A 424 -0.21 10.49 -6.63
N SER A 425 -0.55 11.24 -7.68
CA SER A 425 -0.09 12.64 -7.87
C SER A 425 -0.94 13.66 -7.12
N GLN A 426 -2.07 13.24 -6.54
CA GLN A 426 -2.95 14.07 -5.73
C GLN A 426 -3.26 13.35 -4.42
N TYR A 427 -3.34 14.09 -3.33
CA TYR A 427 -3.74 13.55 -2.04
C TYR A 427 -4.59 14.54 -1.26
N VAL A 428 -5.42 14.01 -0.38
CA VAL A 428 -6.15 14.77 0.64
C VAL A 428 -5.49 14.51 1.99
N ARG A 429 -5.10 15.56 2.70
CA ARG A 429 -4.72 15.44 4.11
C ARG A 429 -6.00 15.42 4.94
N LEU A 430 -6.13 14.44 5.84
CA LEU A 430 -7.24 14.40 6.78
C LEU A 430 -7.00 15.46 7.88
N ASP A 431 -8.06 16.15 8.29
CA ASP A 431 -8.06 17.25 9.28
C ASP A 431 -8.63 16.82 10.64
#